data_AF-A0A3D6EXF2-F1
#
_entry.id   AF-A0A3D6EXF2-F1
#
_cell.length_a   1.000
_cell.length_b   1.000
_cell.length_c   1.000
_cell.angle_alpha   90.00
_cell.angle_beta   90.00
_cell.angle_gamma   90.00
#
_symmetry.space_group_name_H-M   'P 1'
#
loop_
_entity.id
_entity.type
_entity.pdbx_description
1 polymer ?
#
loop_
_entity_poly.entity_id
_entity_poly.type
_entity_poly.pdbx_seq_one_letter_code
_entity_poly.pdbx_strand_id
1 'polypeptide(L)'
;MIKRLILFTLLFGAFSGQLLGQEAESQENVSYDPSFWAQELKLDAEQRSKIEVINAEFYEQLKNRPSLTQLQAYLQERQELILDTFHARQKRKWEKIISSL
;
A
#
# COMPACT_ATOMS: atom_id res chain seq x y z
N MET A 1 -0.31 -65.06 3.12
CA MET A 1 -1.70 -64.94 2.65
C MET A 1 -2.56 -64.27 3.72
N ILE A 2 -2.60 -62.94 3.71
CA ILE A 2 -3.61 -62.09 4.38
C ILE A 2 -4.02 -61.11 3.27
N LYS A 3 -4.83 -61.55 2.32
CA LYS A 3 -6.26 -61.19 2.21
C LYS A 3 -6.50 -59.70 2.51
N ARG A 4 -6.63 -58.93 1.42
CA ARG A 4 -7.49 -57.73 1.26
C ARG A 4 -6.90 -56.48 1.93
N LEU A 5 -6.06 -55.69 1.25
CA LEU A 5 -6.42 -54.88 0.06
C LEU A 5 -7.75 -54.14 0.28
N ILE A 6 -7.82 -53.38 1.37
CA ILE A 6 -8.88 -52.43 1.64
C ILE A 6 -8.25 -51.04 1.54
N LEU A 7 -8.76 -50.27 0.58
CA LEU A 7 -8.54 -48.84 0.36
C LEU A 7 -7.06 -48.49 0.12
N PHE A 8 -6.54 -48.45 -1.11
CA PHE A 8 -7.03 -47.54 -2.15
C PHE A 8 -7.71 -46.30 -1.57
N THR A 9 -6.99 -45.60 -0.67
CA THR A 9 -6.91 -44.14 -0.67
C THR A 9 -6.43 -43.72 -2.07
N LEU A 10 -7.25 -43.83 -3.12
CA LEU A 10 -8.08 -42.71 -3.58
C LEU A 10 -7.24 -41.44 -3.47
N LEU A 11 -6.29 -41.36 -4.42
CA LEU A 11 -6.34 -40.35 -5.48
C LEU A 11 -6.06 -38.98 -4.86
N PHE A 12 -4.80 -38.55 -4.74
CA PHE A 12 -4.04 -38.02 -5.88
C PHE A 12 -4.97 -37.26 -6.85
N GLY A 13 -5.44 -36.10 -6.41
CA GLY A 13 -6.35 -35.27 -7.18
C GLY A 13 -6.72 -33.98 -6.46
N ALA A 14 -5.73 -33.11 -6.22
CA ALA A 14 -5.83 -31.64 -6.17
C ALA A 14 -4.61 -31.09 -5.43
N PHE A 15 -3.45 -31.26 -6.07
CA PHE A 15 -2.38 -30.29 -5.92
C PHE A 15 -2.90 -28.93 -6.40
N SER A 16 -2.44 -27.87 -5.73
CA SER A 16 -2.44 -26.47 -6.14
C SER A 16 -3.76 -25.71 -6.28
N GLY A 17 -4.05 -24.94 -5.23
CA GLY A 17 -4.83 -23.70 -5.23
C GLY A 17 -4.68 -23.06 -3.85
N GLN A 18 -3.47 -22.68 -3.46
CA GLN A 18 -3.08 -21.26 -3.32
C GLN A 18 -4.19 -20.44 -2.62
N LEU A 19 -4.10 -20.22 -1.31
CA LEU A 19 -3.22 -19.22 -0.67
C LEU A 19 -3.64 -17.80 -1.07
N LEU A 20 -3.82 -16.94 -0.07
CA LEU A 20 -4.25 -15.52 -0.07
C LEU A 20 -5.73 -15.26 0.21
N GLY A 21 -6.21 -15.78 1.33
CA GLY A 21 -7.33 -15.19 2.06
C GLY A 21 -6.81 -14.19 3.09
N GLN A 22 -6.60 -12.95 2.64
CA GLN A 22 -6.49 -11.74 3.46
C GLN A 22 -5.44 -11.76 4.59
N GLU A 23 -4.17 -11.82 4.20
CA GLU A 23 -3.24 -10.83 4.75
C GLU A 23 -3.61 -9.50 4.09
N ALA A 24 -4.68 -8.87 4.58
CA ALA A 24 -4.64 -7.42 4.64
C ALA A 24 -3.54 -7.15 5.65
N GLU A 25 -2.28 -7.15 5.18
CA GLU A 25 -1.25 -6.35 5.80
C GLU A 25 -1.97 -5.04 6.09
N SER A 26 -2.15 -4.75 7.37
CA SER A 26 -2.12 -3.37 7.81
C SER A 26 -0.81 -2.85 7.25
N GLN A 27 -0.82 -2.38 5.99
CA GLN A 27 0.14 -1.44 5.48
C GLN A 27 0.02 -0.35 6.51
N GLU A 28 0.93 -0.40 7.48
CA GLU A 28 1.13 0.60 8.49
C GLU A 28 1.03 1.89 7.70
N ASN A 29 -0.06 2.63 7.92
CA ASN A 29 -0.44 3.72 7.03
C ASN A 29 0.69 4.71 7.16
N VAL A 30 1.64 4.64 6.22
CA VAL A 30 2.97 5.19 6.41
C VAL A 30 2.77 6.69 6.42
N SER A 31 2.71 7.25 7.64
CA SER A 31 2.34 8.63 7.94
C SER A 31 3.45 9.62 7.55
N TYR A 32 4.30 9.25 6.62
CA TYR A 32 5.45 10.05 6.23
C TYR A 32 5.12 10.79 4.93
N ASP A 33 5.50 12.07 4.92
CA ASP A 33 5.37 12.89 3.74
C ASP A 33 6.33 12.41 2.64
N PRO A 34 5.85 12.05 1.44
CA PRO A 34 6.73 11.58 0.37
C PRO A 34 7.76 12.62 -0.08
N SER A 35 7.58 13.91 0.24
CA SER A 35 8.61 14.94 0.08
C SER A 35 9.88 14.66 0.89
N PHE A 36 9.79 13.91 1.99
CA PHE A 36 10.97 13.46 2.75
C PHE A 36 11.92 12.61 1.90
N TRP A 37 11.37 11.84 0.95
CA TRP A 37 12.13 11.02 0.01
C TRP A 37 12.25 11.66 -1.37
N ALA A 38 12.12 12.99 -1.47
CA ALA A 38 12.20 13.67 -2.77
C ALA A 38 13.52 13.37 -3.50
N GLN A 39 14.63 13.21 -2.76
CA GLN A 39 15.94 12.87 -3.32
C GLN A 39 15.99 11.42 -3.81
N GLU A 40 15.50 10.47 -3.01
CA GLU A 40 15.47 9.05 -3.32
C GLU A 40 14.55 8.77 -4.51
N LEU A 41 13.35 9.35 -4.50
CA LEU A 41 12.37 9.24 -5.58
C LEU A 41 12.76 10.08 -6.81
N LYS A 42 13.78 10.93 -6.69
CA LYS A 42 14.22 11.87 -7.74
C LYS A 42 13.05 12.66 -8.31
N LEU A 43 12.20 13.18 -7.41
CA LEU A 43 11.04 13.98 -7.81
C LEU A 43 11.54 15.22 -8.55
N ASP A 44 10.96 15.52 -9.70
CA ASP A 44 11.28 16.76 -10.42
C ASP A 44 10.61 17.99 -9.77
N ALA A 45 10.87 19.18 -10.31
CA ALA A 45 10.32 20.41 -9.76
C ALA A 45 8.78 20.48 -9.86
N GLU A 46 8.19 19.93 -10.91
CA GLU A 46 6.75 19.93 -11.12
C GLU A 46 6.07 18.98 -10.13
N GLN A 47 6.61 17.78 -9.95
CA GLN A 47 6.15 16.79 -8.98
C GLN A 47 6.21 17.36 -7.56
N ARG A 48 7.33 17.99 -7.19
CA ARG A 48 7.47 18.62 -5.86
C ARG A 48 6.44 19.73 -5.64
N SER A 49 6.27 20.62 -6.62
CA SER A 49 5.29 21.69 -6.52
C SER A 49 3.86 21.15 -6.38
N LYS A 50 3.49 20.09 -7.12
CA LYS A 50 2.19 19.43 -6.99
C LYS A 50 1.98 18.84 -5.59
N ILE A 51 2.99 18.18 -5.03
CA ILE A 51 2.92 17.60 -3.68
C ILE A 51 2.78 18.69 -2.62
N GLU A 52 3.48 19.82 -2.76
CA GLU A 52 3.34 20.98 -1.87
C GLU A 52 1.91 21.52 -1.85
N VAL A 53 1.26 21.60 -3.02
CA VAL A 53 -0.16 22.03 -3.13
C VAL A 53 -1.08 21.03 -2.43
N ILE A 54 -0.93 19.73 -2.70
CA ILE A 54 -1.73 18.66 -2.06
C ILE A 54 -1.58 18.72 -0.54
N ASN A 55 -0.35 18.90 -0.05
CA ASN A 55 -0.08 19.04 1.38
C ASN A 55 -0.73 20.29 1.99
N ALA A 56 -0.64 21.43 1.30
CA ALA A 56 -1.27 22.66 1.77
C ALA A 56 -2.78 22.50 1.92
N GLU A 57 -3.45 21.89 0.93
CA GLU A 57 -4.89 21.62 0.97
C GLU A 57 -5.26 20.68 2.14
N PHE A 58 -4.49 19.60 2.33
CA PHE A 58 -4.67 18.72 3.48
C PHE A 58 -4.54 19.46 4.82
N TYR A 59 -3.53 20.33 4.97
CA TYR A 59 -3.37 21.09 6.21
C TYR A 59 -4.49 22.11 6.44
N GLU A 60 -5.08 22.69 5.39
CA GLU A 60 -6.30 23.51 5.53
C GLU A 60 -7.47 22.68 6.06
N GLN A 61 -7.65 21.44 5.58
CA GLN A 61 -8.68 20.53 6.10
C GLN A 61 -8.50 20.24 7.60
N LEU A 62 -7.24 20.12 8.07
CA LEU A 62 -6.95 19.88 9.48
C LEU A 62 -7.33 21.03 10.41
N LYS A 63 -7.37 22.28 9.92
CA LYS A 63 -7.75 23.45 10.75
C LYS A 63 -9.17 23.33 11.29
N ASN A 64 -10.04 22.60 10.59
CA ASN A 64 -11.42 22.34 11.01
C ASN A 64 -11.54 21.32 12.15
N ARG A 65 -10.41 20.79 12.67
CA ARG A 65 -10.35 19.78 13.73
C ARG A 65 -11.25 18.57 13.41
N PRO A 66 -10.96 17.86 12.29
CA PRO A 66 -11.78 16.74 11.86
C PRO A 66 -11.89 15.66 12.94
N SER A 67 -13.01 14.94 12.93
CA SER A 67 -13.13 13.70 13.69
C SER A 67 -12.09 12.68 13.22
N LEU A 68 -11.83 11.65 14.03
CA LEU A 68 -10.85 10.61 13.69
C LEU A 68 -11.14 9.95 12.34
N THR A 69 -12.42 9.66 12.04
CA THR A 69 -12.83 9.06 10.77
C THR A 69 -12.57 9.99 9.59
N GLN A 70 -12.85 11.29 9.73
CA GLN A 70 -12.55 12.28 8.70
C GLN A 70 -11.04 12.44 8.50
N LEU A 71 -10.26 12.44 9.57
CA LEU A 71 -8.80 12.48 9.49
C LEU A 71 -8.24 11.29 8.71
N GLN A 72 -8.75 10.08 8.98
CA GLN A 72 -8.34 8.88 8.22
C GLN A 72 -8.66 9.02 6.73
N ALA A 73 -9.84 9.53 6.39
CA ALA A 73 -10.22 9.77 4.99
C ALA A 73 -9.30 10.79 4.32
N TYR A 74 -8.99 11.92 4.98
CA TYR A 74 -8.10 12.94 4.44
C TYR A 74 -6.67 12.44 4.24
N LEU A 75 -6.17 11.62 5.17
CA LEU A 75 -4.86 11.00 5.04
C LEU A 75 -4.80 10.04 3.84
N GLN A 76 -5.84 9.23 3.65
CA GLN A 76 -5.92 8.32 2.51
C GLN A 76 -6.00 9.09 1.19
N GLU A 77 -6.91 10.07 1.08
CA GLU A 77 -7.08 10.91 -0.10
C GLU A 77 -5.77 11.62 -0.46
N ARG A 78 -5.11 12.26 0.52
CA ARG A 78 -3.80 12.88 0.34
C ARG A 78 -2.77 11.88 -0.21
N GLN A 79 -2.70 10.69 0.36
CA GLN A 79 -1.73 9.67 -0.05
C GLN A 79 -1.97 9.22 -1.49
N GLU A 80 -3.23 8.99 -1.89
CA GLU A 80 -3.61 8.63 -3.25
C GLU A 80 -3.21 9.74 -4.25
N LEU A 81 -3.53 11.00 -3.93
CA LEU A 81 -3.17 12.15 -4.76
C LEU A 81 -1.65 12.28 -4.94
N ILE A 82 -0.87 12.12 -3.85
CA ILE A 82 0.60 12.18 -3.94
C ILE A 82 1.14 11.02 -4.78
N LEU A 83 0.63 9.80 -4.58
CA LEU A 83 1.04 8.65 -5.39
C LEU A 83 0.79 8.90 -6.86
N ASP A 84 -0.32 9.53 -7.23
CA ASP A 84 -0.63 9.84 -8.63
C ASP A 84 0.26 10.90 -9.27
N THR A 85 1.01 11.67 -8.47
CA THR A 85 2.09 12.52 -9.01
C THR A 85 3.31 11.71 -9.48
N PHE A 86 3.45 10.45 -9.03
CA PHE A 86 4.61 9.62 -9.34
C PHE A 86 4.48 8.90 -10.68
N HIS A 87 5.61 8.80 -11.38
CA HIS A 87 5.74 7.88 -12.49
C HIS A 87 5.77 6.42 -11.99
N ALA A 88 5.44 5.47 -12.87
CA ALA A 88 5.39 4.04 -12.52
C ALA A 88 6.67 3.52 -11.86
N ARG A 89 7.85 4.00 -12.29
CA ARG A 89 9.14 3.61 -11.68
C ARG A 89 9.30 4.16 -10.26
N GLN A 90 8.79 5.36 -10.01
CA GLN A 90 8.80 5.99 -8.68
C GLN A 90 7.82 5.29 -7.75
N LYS A 91 6.61 4.93 -8.21
CA LYS A 91 5.65 4.11 -7.45
C LYS A 91 6.26 2.80 -6.97
N ARG A 92 6.94 2.05 -7.85
CA ARG A 92 7.66 0.82 -7.47
C ARG A 92 8.82 1.06 -6.48
N LYS A 93 9.48 2.22 -6.57
CA LYS A 93 10.57 2.56 -5.63
C LYS A 93 9.99 2.93 -4.27
N TRP A 94 8.89 3.67 -4.27
CA TRP A 94 8.13 4.04 -3.09
C TRP A 94 7.64 2.82 -2.31
N GLU A 95 7.03 1.85 -3.00
CA GLU A 95 6.61 0.57 -2.41
C GLU A 95 7.77 -0.14 -1.71
N LYS A 96 8.96 -0.15 -2.33
CA LYS A 96 10.17 -0.74 -1.72
C LYS A 96 10.67 0.01 -0.50
N ILE A 97 10.59 1.34 -0.51
CA ILE A 97 10.97 2.17 0.63
C ILE A 97 10.03 1.84 1.79
N ILE A 98 8.71 1.89 1.57
CA ILE A 98 7.72 1.57 2.60
C ILE A 98 7.91 0.16 3.13
N SER A 99 8.05 -0.85 2.26
CA SER A 99 8.21 -2.25 2.72
C SER A 99 9.52 -2.51 3.49
N SER A 100 10.42 -1.52 3.55
CA SER A 100 11.71 -1.63 4.24
C SER A 100 11.81 -0.80 5.52
N LEU A 101 10.78 -0.02 5.82
CA LEU A 101 10.64 0.71 7.09
C LEU A 101 10.00 -0.19 8.13
#